data_AF-A0A0N0T9U9-F1
#
_entry.id   AF-A0A0N0T9U9-F1
#
_cell.length_a   1.000
_cell.length_b   1.000
_cell.length_c   1.000
_cell.angle_alpha   90.00
_cell.angle_beta   90.00
_cell.angle_gamma   90.00
#
_symmetry.space_group_name_H-M   'P 1'
#
loop_
_entity.id
_entity.type
_entity.pdbx_description
1 polymer ?
#
loop_
_entity_poly.entity_id
_entity_poly.type
_entity_poly.pdbx_seq_one_letter_code
_entity_poly.pdbx_strand_id
1 'polypeptide(L)'
;MVVTVSTSASAATISHGSDKAEASDTQARAYDGEYDNNGVYADVYTLNGGHYSVWDGNGADGNWGPWSGNGSRITKFRVCEDRVGCSAWVNL
;
A
#
# COMPACT_ATOMS: atom_id res chain seq x y z
N MET A 1 14.73 -10.27 -31.32
CA MET A 1 13.82 -10.84 -30.31
C MET A 1 14.29 -10.34 -28.96
N VAL A 2 13.67 -9.30 -28.41
CA VAL A 2 13.94 -8.86 -27.04
C VAL A 2 13.03 -9.66 -26.13
N VAL A 3 13.64 -10.55 -25.33
CA VAL A 3 12.96 -11.19 -24.21
C VAL A 3 13.00 -10.19 -23.07
N THR A 4 11.91 -9.46 -22.88
CA THR A 4 11.71 -8.63 -21.70
C THR A 4 11.48 -9.56 -20.52
N VAL A 5 12.51 -9.77 -19.71
CA VAL A 5 12.37 -10.52 -18.45
C VAL A 5 11.58 -9.63 -17.51
N SER A 6 10.29 -9.88 -17.38
CA SER A 6 9.46 -9.28 -16.33
C SER A 6 9.99 -9.78 -15.00
N THR A 7 10.81 -8.99 -14.32
CA THR A 7 11.12 -9.23 -12.91
C THR A 7 9.80 -9.25 -12.16
N SER A 8 9.37 -10.41 -11.68
CA SER A 8 8.18 -10.53 -10.85
C SER A 8 8.43 -9.72 -9.57
N ALA A 9 7.96 -8.47 -9.54
CA ALA A 9 7.90 -7.70 -8.31
C ALA A 9 6.97 -8.48 -7.39
N SER A 10 7.54 -9.12 -6.37
CA SER A 10 6.76 -9.85 -5.36
C SER A 10 6.11 -8.79 -4.50
N ALA A 11 4.89 -8.38 -4.86
CA ALA A 11 4.10 -7.45 -4.07
C ALA A 11 3.39 -8.25 -2.98
N ALA A 12 3.48 -7.77 -1.73
CA ALA A 12 2.70 -8.31 -0.62
C ALA A 12 1.42 -7.50 -0.49
N THR A 13 0.29 -8.19 -0.37
CA THR A 13 -1.03 -7.57 -0.18
C THR A 13 -1.58 -7.97 1.19
N ILE A 14 -2.12 -7.02 1.93
CA ILE A 14 -2.78 -7.22 3.23
C ILE A 14 -4.15 -6.57 3.21
N SER A 15 -5.02 -6.95 4.15
CA SER A 15 -6.38 -6.42 4.23
C SER A 15 -6.79 -6.14 5.67
N HIS A 16 -7.69 -5.17 5.84
CA HIS A 16 -8.38 -4.84 7.08
C HIS A 16 -9.82 -4.51 6.70
N GLY A 17 -10.79 -5.33 7.09
CA GLY A 17 -12.14 -5.17 6.56
C GLY A 17 -12.15 -5.40 5.05
N SER A 18 -12.74 -4.46 4.29
CA SER A 18 -12.71 -4.51 2.82
C SER A 18 -11.54 -3.72 2.22
N ASP A 19 -10.79 -3.00 3.06
CA ASP A 19 -9.63 -2.22 2.65
C ASP A 19 -8.39 -3.05 2.49
N LYS A 20 -7.50 -2.61 1.60
CA LYS A 20 -6.24 -3.30 1.33
C LYS A 20 -5.09 -2.34 1.19
N ALA A 21 -3.91 -2.81 1.54
CA ALA A 21 -2.66 -2.18 1.16
C ALA A 21 -1.83 -3.20 0.39
N GLU A 22 -1.09 -2.71 -0.59
CA GLU A 22 -0.15 -3.51 -1.34
C GLU A 22 1.19 -2.79 -1.38
N ALA A 23 2.26 -3.54 -1.11
CA ALA A 23 3.61 -3.02 -1.12
C ALA A 23 4.54 -3.94 -1.91
N SER A 24 5.32 -3.34 -2.80
CA SER A 24 6.46 -3.94 -3.49
C SER A 24 7.76 -3.55 -2.79
N ASP A 25 8.92 -3.83 -3.40
CA ASP A 25 10.22 -3.54 -2.76
C ASP A 25 10.40 -2.05 -2.42
N THR A 26 9.90 -1.10 -3.23
CA THR A 26 10.11 0.35 -3.01
C THR A 26 8.87 1.22 -3.15
N GLN A 27 7.71 0.60 -3.42
CA GLN A 27 6.46 1.29 -3.70
C GLN A 27 5.32 0.65 -2.91
N ALA A 28 4.33 1.45 -2.54
CA ALA A 28 3.08 1.00 -1.94
C ALA A 28 1.88 1.69 -2.59
N ARG A 29 0.71 1.09 -2.40
CA ARG A 29 -0.61 1.64 -2.77
C ARG A 29 -1.67 1.15 -1.81
N ALA A 30 -2.75 1.90 -1.71
CA ALA A 30 -3.94 1.54 -0.94
C ALA A 30 -5.11 1.19 -1.87
N TYR A 31 -6.05 0.42 -1.36
CA TYR A 31 -7.33 0.09 -1.97
C TYR A 31 -8.40 0.37 -0.93
N ASP A 32 -9.31 1.25 -1.29
CA ASP A 32 -10.49 1.52 -0.51
C ASP A 32 -11.64 0.66 -1.08
N GLY A 33 -12.10 -0.31 -0.29
CA GLY A 33 -13.13 -1.25 -0.69
C GLY A 33 -14.53 -0.88 -0.24
N GLU A 34 -14.64 0.10 0.66
CA GLU A 34 -15.85 0.43 1.38
C GLU A 34 -16.29 1.83 0.91
N TYR A 35 -17.38 1.92 0.15
CA TYR A 35 -17.86 3.16 -0.49
C TYR A 35 -18.43 4.19 0.53
N ASP A 36 -17.79 4.38 1.68
CA ASP A 36 -18.30 5.17 2.82
C ASP A 36 -17.54 6.47 3.09
N ASN A 37 -16.68 6.90 2.15
CA ASN A 37 -15.92 8.17 2.19
C ASN A 37 -14.88 8.26 3.32
N ASN A 38 -14.46 7.14 3.91
CA ASN A 38 -13.28 7.14 4.78
C ASN A 38 -12.00 7.19 3.94
N GLY A 39 -10.96 7.81 4.48
CA GLY A 39 -9.67 7.86 3.79
C GLY A 39 -8.86 6.60 4.09
N VAL A 40 -8.57 5.78 3.07
CA VAL A 40 -7.70 4.61 3.23
C VAL A 40 -6.28 4.93 2.77
N TYR A 41 -5.28 4.51 3.55
CA TYR A 41 -3.88 4.68 3.21
C TYR A 41 -3.01 3.48 3.59
N ALA A 42 -1.99 3.23 2.76
CA ALA A 42 -0.94 2.29 3.04
C ALA A 42 0.16 3.00 3.83
N ASP A 43 0.40 2.59 5.05
CA ASP A 43 1.39 3.18 5.94
C ASP A 43 2.66 2.33 5.91
N VAL A 44 3.83 2.94 5.69
CA VAL A 44 5.03 2.25 5.22
C VAL A 44 6.29 2.70 5.94
N TYR A 45 7.08 1.74 6.43
CA TYR A 45 8.45 1.99 6.88
C TYR A 45 9.47 1.47 5.88
N THR A 46 10.55 2.24 5.73
CA THR A 46 11.68 1.88 4.86
C THR A 46 12.89 1.47 5.66
N LEU A 47 13.83 0.79 4.99
CA LEU A 47 15.08 0.31 5.57
C LEU A 47 15.95 1.45 6.12
N ASN A 48 15.86 2.64 5.52
CA ASN A 48 16.56 3.84 5.97
C ASN A 48 15.90 4.53 7.16
N GLY A 49 14.88 3.90 7.79
CA GLY A 49 14.10 4.48 8.87
C GLY A 49 13.08 5.54 8.42
N GLY A 50 12.89 5.70 7.10
CA GLY A 50 11.87 6.58 6.56
C GLY A 50 10.47 6.04 6.82
N HIS A 51 9.52 6.93 7.04
CA HIS A 51 8.12 6.61 7.26
C HIS A 51 7.26 7.50 6.36
N TYR A 52 6.35 6.91 5.61
CA TYR A 52 5.41 7.65 4.77
C TYR A 52 4.10 6.88 4.60
N SER A 53 3.05 7.60 4.23
CA SER A 53 1.72 7.05 3.99
C SER A 53 1.31 7.34 2.55
N VAL A 54 0.71 6.35 1.89
CA VAL A 54 0.20 6.45 0.51
C VAL A 54 -1.31 6.37 0.55
N TRP A 55 -1.96 7.50 0.31
CA TRP A 55 -3.42 7.57 0.23
C TRP A 55 -3.94 6.88 -1.05
N ASP A 56 -5.13 6.29 -0.97
CA ASP A 56 -5.77 5.62 -2.12
C ASP A 56 -6.01 6.59 -3.30
N GLY A 57 -6.14 7.90 -3.05
CA GLY A 57 -6.23 8.87 -4.13
C GLY A 57 -7.63 9.06 -4.71
N ASN A 58 -8.59 8.19 -4.39
CA ASN A 58 -9.88 8.14 -5.07
C ASN A 58 -11.08 8.33 -4.14
N GLY A 59 -10.90 8.32 -2.82
CA GLY A 59 -11.98 8.66 -1.89
C GLY A 59 -13.15 7.68 -1.97
N ALA A 60 -12.85 6.39 -1.85
CA ALA A 60 -13.82 5.30 -1.79
C ALA A 60 -14.47 4.88 -3.12
N ASP A 61 -13.73 4.90 -4.24
CA ASP A 61 -14.24 4.44 -5.54
C ASP A 61 -14.16 2.92 -5.77
N GLY A 62 -13.74 2.12 -4.77
CA GLY A 62 -13.62 0.67 -4.91
C GLY A 62 -12.44 0.24 -5.79
N ASN A 63 -11.44 1.11 -5.97
CA ASN A 63 -10.30 0.92 -6.87
C ASN A 63 -8.97 1.09 -6.15
N TRP A 64 -7.91 0.52 -6.75
CA TRP A 64 -6.56 0.73 -6.26
C TRP A 64 -6.10 2.15 -6.56
N GLY A 65 -5.50 2.77 -5.55
CA GLY A 65 -4.76 4.00 -5.71
C GLY A 65 -3.49 3.87 -6.53
N PRO A 66 -2.89 5.02 -6.88
CA PRO A 66 -1.62 5.05 -7.58
C PRO A 66 -0.51 4.44 -6.72
N TRP A 67 0.42 3.75 -7.38
CA TRP A 67 1.67 3.38 -6.75
C TRP A 67 2.48 4.62 -6.40
N SER A 68 2.97 4.68 -5.16
CA SER A 68 3.85 5.74 -4.68
C SER A 68 5.01 5.14 -3.89
N GLY A 69 6.18 5.76 -3.98
CA GLY A 69 7.38 5.28 -3.33
C GLY A 69 8.47 6.33 -3.30
N ASN A 70 9.44 6.16 -2.41
CA ASN A 70 10.56 7.09 -2.23
C ASN A 70 11.92 6.49 -2.66
N GLY A 71 11.90 5.35 -3.36
CA GLY A 71 13.11 4.65 -3.82
C GLY A 71 13.90 3.93 -2.73
N SER A 72 13.49 3.98 -1.45
CA SER A 72 14.05 3.16 -0.39
C SER A 72 13.26 1.87 -0.23
N ARG A 73 13.98 0.78 0.09
CA ARG A 73 13.36 -0.53 0.31
C ARG A 73 12.38 -0.49 1.47
N ILE A 74 11.17 -0.98 1.26
CA ILE A 74 10.12 -1.11 2.25
C ILE A 74 10.45 -2.33 3.13
N THR A 75 10.36 -2.15 4.45
CA THR A 75 10.62 -3.21 5.43
C THR A 75 9.34 -3.71 6.08
N LYS A 76 8.36 -2.84 6.25
CA LYS A 76 7.04 -3.19 6.77
C LYS A 76 6.00 -2.18 6.33
N PHE A 77 4.77 -2.67 6.22
CA PHE A 77 3.62 -1.87 5.83
C PHE A 77 2.36 -2.34 6.56
N ARG A 78 1.35 -1.48 6.60
CA ARG A 78 0.01 -1.76 7.11
C ARG A 78 -1.03 -0.98 6.29
N VAL A 79 -2.29 -1.39 6.36
CA VAL A 79 -3.41 -0.59 5.85
C VAL A 79 -4.05 0.15 7.02
N CYS A 80 -4.42 1.39 6.82
CA CYS A 80 -5.14 2.21 7.78
C CYS A 80 -6.35 2.85 7.12
N GLU A 81 -7.45 2.85 7.84
CA GLU A 81 -8.68 3.54 7.49
C GLU A 81 -8.90 4.69 8.48
N ASP A 82 -9.19 5.88 7.95
CA ASP A 82 -9.58 7.03 8.76
C ASP A 82 -10.79 6.67 9.63
N ARG A 83 -10.72 6.97 10.94
CA ARG A 83 -11.78 6.74 11.95
C ARG A 83 -12.04 5.30 12.40
N VAL A 84 -11.44 4.30 11.77
CA VAL A 84 -11.56 2.89 12.22
C VAL A 84 -10.25 2.40 12.84
N GLY A 85 -9.12 2.71 12.21
CA GLY A 85 -7.81 2.35 12.70
C GLY A 85 -6.98 1.59 11.67
N CYS A 86 -5.94 0.91 12.14
CA CYS A 86 -4.97 0.27 11.26
C CYS A 86 -4.86 -1.22 11.49
N SER A 87 -4.49 -1.94 10.44
CA SER A 87 -4.06 -3.33 10.56
C SER A 87 -2.77 -3.42 11.38
N ALA A 88 -2.44 -4.65 11.79
CA ALA A 88 -1.10 -4.95 12.27
C ALA A 88 -0.05 -4.66 11.18
N TRP A 89 1.17 -4.38 11.61
CA TRP A 89 2.33 -4.27 10.73
C TRP A 89 2.70 -5.64 10.14
N VAL A 90 2.94 -5.67 8.84
CA VAL A 90 3.43 -6.84 8.12
C VAL A 90 4.79 -6.51 7.52
N ASN A 91 5.75 -7.44 7.67
CA ASN A 91 7.10 -7.28 7.13
C ASN A 91 7.18 -7.79 5.68
N LEU A 92 8.09 -7.19 4.92
CA LEU A 92 8.40 -7.52 3.51
C LEU A 92 9.78 -8.18 3.36
#